data_AF-A0A2M8US96-F1
#
_entry.id   AF-A0A2M8US96-F1
#
_cell.length_a   1.000
_cell.length_b   1.000
_cell.length_c   1.000
_cell.angle_alpha   90.00
_cell.angle_beta   90.00
_cell.angle_gamma   90.00
#
_symmetry.space_group_name_H-M   'P 1'
#
loop_
_entity.id
_entity.type
_entity.pdbx_description
1 polymer ?
#
loop_
_entity_poly.entity_id
_entity_poly.type
_entity_poly.pdbx_seq_one_letter_code
_entity_poly.pdbx_strand_id
1 'polypeptide(L)'
;MNEHLKVEVVVRAHNRESSVLQGWISQGDYYALCDGAAPFVVRMNDCQSDVGVLERPEDIYVRSAYILSIEVLDRLPTRQSAMPRYT
;
A
#
# COMPACT_ATOMS: atom_id res chain seq x y z
N MET A 1 -9.59 8.37 14.07
CA MET A 1 -8.14 8.13 14.10
C MET A 1 -7.79 7.50 12.76
N ASN A 2 -7.01 8.18 11.93
CA ASN A 2 -6.57 7.62 10.64
C ASN A 2 -5.23 6.93 10.89
N GLU A 3 -5.29 5.69 11.36
CA GLU A 3 -4.10 4.86 11.48
C GLU A 3 -3.75 4.33 10.08
N HIS A 4 -2.51 4.58 9.67
CA HIS A 4 -1.98 4.08 8.40
C HIS A 4 -0.92 3.01 8.70
N LEU A 5 -0.93 1.95 7.91
CA LEU A 5 0.01 0.84 7.99
C LEU A 5 0.94 0.90 6.79
N LYS A 6 2.25 0.80 7.03
CA LYS A 6 3.21 0.58 5.96
C LYS A 6 3.14 -0.89 5.63
N VAL A 7 2.86 -1.18 4.37
CA VAL A 7 2.68 -2.53 3.89
C VAL A 7 3.59 -2.81 2.71
N GLU A 8 3.97 -4.07 2.60
CA GLU A 8 4.47 -4.67 1.38
C GLU A 8 3.33 -5.45 0.73
N VAL A 9 3.12 -5.23 -0.56
CA VAL A 9 2.06 -5.85 -1.34
C VAL A 9 2.68 -6.50 -2.56
N VAL A 10 2.46 -7.81 -2.70
CA VAL A 10 2.83 -8.53 -3.92
C VAL A 10 1.64 -8.46 -4.87
N VAL A 11 1.86 -7.89 -6.05
CA VAL A 11 0.81 -7.76 -7.07
C VAL A 11 1.11 -8.60 -8.30
N ARG A 12 0.05 -9.18 -8.87
CA ARG A 12 0.13 -9.85 -10.17
C ARG A 12 0.25 -8.80 -11.28
N ALA A 13 1.36 -8.84 -12.02
CA ALA A 13 1.48 -8.11 -13.27
C ALA A 13 0.75 -8.87 -14.39
N HIS A 14 0.07 -8.15 -15.30
CA HIS A 14 -0.72 -8.75 -16.39
C HIS A 14 0.10 -9.65 -17.31
N ASN A 15 1.40 -9.36 -17.51
CA ASN A 15 2.24 -10.01 -18.52
C ASN A 15 3.66 -10.40 -18.02
N ARG A 16 3.93 -10.39 -16.71
CA ARG A 16 5.29 -10.55 -16.13
C ARG A 16 5.26 -11.24 -14.76
N GLU A 17 6.45 -11.53 -14.24
CA GLU A 17 6.72 -11.84 -12.82
C GLU A 17 5.98 -10.86 -11.89
N SER A 18 5.58 -11.35 -10.71
CA SER A 18 4.95 -10.53 -9.67
C SER A 18 5.83 -9.32 -9.32
N SER A 19 5.22 -8.19 -9.02
CA SER A 19 5.93 -7.00 -8.56
C SER A 19 5.67 -6.75 -7.09
N VAL A 20 6.65 -6.20 -6.38
CA VAL A 20 6.52 -5.83 -4.97
C VAL A 20 6.34 -4.33 -4.87
N LEU A 21 5.29 -3.93 -4.14
CA LEU A 21 4.93 -2.55 -3.88
C LEU A 21 5.00 -2.30 -2.38
N GLN A 22 5.72 -1.25 -1.98
CA GLN A 22 5.76 -0.81 -0.59
C GLN A 22 5.11 0.56 -0.47
N GLY A 23 4.17 0.72 0.45
CA GLY A 23 3.46 1.99 0.62
C GLY A 23 2.59 2.01 1.86
N TRP A 24 1.81 3.07 2.03
CA TRP A 24 0.92 3.26 3.17
C TRP A 24 -0.54 3.03 2.80
N ILE A 25 -1.23 2.17 3.53
CA ILE A 25 -2.68 1.97 3.40
C ILE A 25 -3.40 2.35 4.68
N SER A 26 -4.70 2.63 4.58
CA SER A 26 -5.51 2.78 5.79
C SER A 26 -5.61 1.45 6.52
N GLN A 27 -5.63 1.48 7.85
CA GLN A 27 -5.84 0.28 8.65
C GLN A 27 -7.19 -0.41 8.34
N GLY A 28 -8.22 0.36 7.98
CA GLY A 28 -9.52 -0.18 7.56
C GLY A 28 -9.42 -0.98 6.26
N ASP A 29 -8.69 -0.47 5.26
CA ASP A 29 -8.47 -1.19 4.00
C ASP A 29 -7.65 -2.47 4.22
N TYR A 30 -6.66 -2.42 5.12
CA TYR A 30 -5.88 -3.61 5.50
C TYR A 30 -6.77 -4.71 6.08
N TYR A 31 -7.58 -4.38 7.09
CA TYR A 31 -8.49 -5.37 7.68
C TYR A 31 -9.51 -5.88 6.68
N ALA A 32 -10.06 -5.01 5.83
CA ALA A 32 -10.96 -5.43 4.77
C ALA A 32 -10.29 -6.40 3.78
N LEU A 33 -9.00 -6.21 3.44
CA LEU A 33 -8.23 -7.16 2.64
C LEU A 33 -8.06 -8.51 3.33
N CYS A 34 -7.69 -8.52 4.61
CA CYS A 34 -7.53 -9.76 5.38
C CYS A 34 -8.84 -10.53 5.53
N ASP A 35 -9.96 -9.83 5.69
CA ASP A 35 -11.29 -10.42 5.87
C ASP A 35 -11.96 -10.81 4.54
N GLY A 36 -11.32 -10.57 3.40
CA GLY A 36 -11.89 -10.81 2.07
C GLY A 36 -13.04 -9.86 1.71
N ALA A 37 -13.20 -8.77 2.47
CA ALA A 37 -14.23 -7.74 2.30
C ALA A 37 -13.69 -6.46 1.66
N ALA A 38 -12.49 -6.51 1.07
CA ALA A 38 -11.80 -5.34 0.53
C ALA A 38 -12.62 -4.61 -0.54
N PRO A 39 -12.49 -3.28 -0.62
CA PRO A 39 -12.99 -2.55 -1.75
C PRO A 39 -12.38 -3.08 -3.06
N PHE A 40 -13.07 -2.83 -4.17
CA PHE A 40 -12.59 -3.24 -5.51
C PHE A 40 -11.21 -2.64 -5.84
N VAL A 41 -10.90 -1.50 -5.23
CA VAL A 41 -9.64 -0.77 -5.36
C VAL A 41 -9.19 -0.30 -3.98
N VAL A 42 -7.91 -0.54 -3.66
CA VAL A 42 -7.24 -0.07 -2.46
C VAL A 42 -6.27 1.04 -2.84
N ARG A 43 -6.29 2.14 -2.09
CA ARG A 43 -5.34 3.25 -2.27
C ARG A 43 -4.09 3.01 -1.44
N MET A 44 -2.93 3.01 -2.09
CA MET A 44 -1.62 3.00 -1.44
C MET A 44 -0.97 4.37 -1.62
N ASN A 45 -0.51 4.98 -0.53
CA ASN A 45 0.13 6.29 -0.54
C ASN A 45 1.66 6.15 -0.47
N ASP A 46 2.38 7.11 -1.05
CA ASP A 46 3.86 7.14 -1.13
C ASP A 46 4.45 5.79 -1.61
N CYS A 47 3.82 5.19 -2.61
CA CYS A 47 4.16 3.84 -3.04
C CYS A 47 5.49 3.81 -3.80
N GLN A 48 6.32 2.82 -3.50
CA GLN A 48 7.59 2.53 -4.15
C GLN A 48 7.55 1.10 -4.71
N SER A 49 8.29 0.86 -5.79
CA SER A 49 8.39 -0.46 -6.43
C SER A 49 9.84 -0.95 -6.43
N ASP A 50 10.02 -2.23 -6.16
CA ASP A 50 11.32 -2.92 -6.20
C ASP A 50 11.93 -3.01 -7.60
N VAL A 51 11.09 -3.16 -8.63
CA VAL A 51 11.50 -3.23 -10.05
C VAL A 51 11.62 -1.86 -10.74
N GLY A 52 11.56 -0.76 -9.98
CA GLY A 52 11.67 0.59 -10.54
C GLY A 52 10.48 0.97 -11.44
N VAL A 53 9.32 0.32 -11.25
CA VAL A 53 8.07 0.66 -11.97
C VAL A 53 7.63 2.09 -11.64
N LEU A 54 7.97 2.55 -10.44
CA LEU A 54 7.74 3.92 -9.99
C LEU A 54 9.09 4.62 -9.86
N GLU A 55 9.29 5.68 -10.66
CA GLU A 55 10.51 6.51 -10.59
C GLU A 55 10.53 7.39 -9.32
N ARG A 56 9.36 7.62 -8.72
CA ARG A 56 9.17 8.42 -7.51
C ARG A 56 8.09 7.79 -6.62
N PRO A 57 8.07 8.09 -5.31
CA PRO A 57 6.94 7.73 -4.47
C PRO A 57 5.66 8.41 -4.95
N GLU A 58 4.63 7.61 -5.23
CA GLU A 58 3.36 8.11 -5.78
C GLU A 58 2.15 7.42 -5.14
N ASP A 59 1.03 8.12 -5.10
CA ASP A 59 -0.25 7.53 -4.69
C ASP A 59 -0.79 6.65 -5.83
N ILE A 60 -0.95 5.36 -5.56
CA ILE A 60 -1.47 4.40 -6.53
C ILE A 60 -2.76 3.74 -6.07
N TYR A 61 -3.51 3.25 -7.04
CA TYR A 61 -4.77 2.55 -6.84
C TYR A 61 -4.63 1.11 -7.34
N VAL A 62 -4.59 0.17 -6.40
CA VAL A 62 -4.38 -1.26 -6.69
C VAL A 62 -5.73 -1.96 -6.65
N ARG A 63 -6.06 -2.73 -7.69
CA ARG A 63 -7.24 -3.59 -7.65
C ARG A 63 -7.01 -4.74 -6.67
N SER A 64 -7.94 -4.97 -5.74
CA SER A 64 -7.81 -6.04 -4.75
C SER A 64 -7.65 -7.42 -5.39
N ALA A 65 -8.29 -7.66 -6.54
CA ALA A 65 -8.16 -8.90 -7.31
C ALA A 65 -6.74 -9.18 -7.85
N TYR A 66 -5.84 -8.17 -7.85
CA TYR A 66 -4.45 -8.34 -8.28
C TYR A 66 -3.48 -8.45 -7.10
N ILE A 67 -3.94 -8.30 -5.86
CA ILE A 67 -3.13 -8.49 -4.67
C ILE A 67 -3.01 -10.00 -4.40
N LEU A 68 -1.78 -10.49 -4.40
CA LEU A 68 -1.46 -11.89 -4.12
C LEU A 68 -1.16 -12.11 -2.64
N SER A 69 -0.48 -11.16 -2.00
CA SER A 69 -0.22 -11.14 -0.57
C SER A 69 -0.01 -9.72 -0.08
N ILE A 70 -0.19 -9.52 1.23
CA ILE A 70 0.04 -8.26 1.92
C ILE A 70 0.65 -8.52 3.30
N GLU A 71 1.74 -7.82 3.61
CA GLU A 71 2.44 -7.91 4.89
C GLU A 71 2.65 -6.52 5.49
N VAL A 72 2.52 -6.41 6.82
CA VAL A 72 2.75 -5.15 7.53
C VAL A 72 4.23 -5.02 7.84
N LEU A 73 4.86 -3.97 7.32
CA LEU A 73 6.27 -3.63 7.57
C LEU A 73 6.42 -2.73 8.79
N ASP A 74 5.55 -1.72 8.91
CA ASP A 74 5.62 -0.71 9.97
C ASP A 74 4.22 -0.16 10.29
N ARG A 75 4.06 0.43 11.47
CA ARG A 75 2.82 1.08 11.91
C ARG A 75 3.14 2.52 12.25
N LEU A 76 2.53 3.48 11.55
CA LEU A 76 2.63 4.88 11.97
C LEU A 76 1.95 5.00 13.33
N PRO A 77 2.67 5.37 14.41
CA PRO A 77 2.04 5.53 15.71
C PRO A 77 1.00 6.65 15.62
N THR A 78 -0.10 6.49 16.34
CA THR A 78 -1.29 7.37 16.36
C THR A 78 -0.98 8.84 16.74
N ARG A 79 0.27 9.17 17.05
CA ARG A 79 0.78 10.50 17.39
C ARG A 79 2.08 10.84 16.65
N GLN A 80 2.04 10.91 15.33
CA GLN A 80 2.94 11.76 14.56
C GLN A 80 2.28 12.08 13.22
N SER A 81 1.31 12.99 13.28
CA SER A 81 0.90 13.79 12.12
C SER A 81 2.07 14.71 11.76
N ALA A 82 3.11 14.15 11.16
CA ALA A 82 4.24 14.87 10.61
C ALA A 82 4.35 14.49 9.13
N MET A 83 3.36 14.91 8.34
CA MET A 83 3.68 15.23 6.95
C MET A 83 4.81 16.26 7.00
N PRO A 84 6.00 16.00 6.44
CA PRO A 84 7.01 17.02 6.32
C PRO A 84 6.43 18.10 5.40
N ARG A 85 6.12 19.27 5.96
CA ARG A 85 5.93 20.46 5.14
C ARG A 85 7.31 20.76 4.56
N TYR A 86 7.48 20.50 3.27
CA TYR A 86 8.62 21.01 2.51
C TYR A 86 8.74 22.52 2.77
N THR A 87 9.90 22.94 3.28
CA THR A 87 10.33 24.35 3.36
C THR A 87 10.85 24.82 2.03
#